data_AF-A0AAJ6FW13-F1
#
_entry.id   AF-A0AAJ6FW13-F1
#
_cell.length_a   1.000
_cell.length_b   1.000
_cell.length_c   1.000
_cell.angle_alpha   90.00
_cell.angle_beta   90.00
_cell.angle_gamma   90.00
#
_symmetry.space_group_name_H-M   'P 1'
#
loop_
_entity.id
_entity.type
_entity.pdbx_description
1 polymer ?
#
loop_
_entity_poly.entity_id
_entity_poly.type
_entity_poly.pdbx_seq_one_letter_code
_entity_poly.pdbx_strand_id
1 'polypeptide(L)'
;MAAPIYFVQHLSGHDERLLGMHTRRIDLAHPAVTRILAGLHPVDRVELRACLFDCQASLMLALRDRIARAEAAAQGWRVFDARGVLCCKRFPEDTQVIYPQGHPPLDGWAGALLSPVR
;
A
#
# COMPACT_ATOMS: atom_id res chain seq x y z
N MET A 1 -9.21 -15.64 5.30
CA MET A 1 -8.15 -15.59 4.25
C MET A 1 -7.56 -14.19 4.27
N ALA A 2 -6.23 -14.05 4.20
CA ALA A 2 -5.63 -12.72 4.06
C ALA A 2 -6.11 -12.08 2.76
N ALA A 3 -6.31 -10.77 2.77
CA ALA A 3 -6.72 -10.02 1.60
C ALA A 3 -5.49 -9.37 0.95
N PRO A 4 -5.43 -9.21 -0.39
CA PRO A 4 -4.32 -8.52 -1.03
C PRO A 4 -4.22 -7.07 -0.56
N ILE A 5 -2.98 -6.61 -0.38
CA ILE A 5 -2.64 -5.22 -0.10
C ILE A 5 -1.98 -4.64 -1.34
N TYR A 6 -2.38 -3.44 -1.75
CA TYR A 6 -1.72 -2.75 -2.86
C TYR A 6 -0.94 -1.55 -2.34
N PHE A 7 0.36 -1.51 -2.64
CA PHE A 7 1.25 -0.42 -2.25
C PHE A 7 1.69 0.33 -3.51
N VAL A 8 1.40 1.63 -3.56
CA VAL A 8 1.86 2.53 -4.62
C VAL A 8 2.97 3.41 -4.08
N GLN A 9 4.09 3.45 -4.78
CA GLN A 9 5.25 4.29 -4.47
C GLN A 9 5.51 5.26 -5.60
N HIS A 10 5.68 6.53 -5.27
CA HIS A 10 6.22 7.53 -6.18
C HIS A 10 7.72 7.33 -6.31
N LEU A 11 8.23 7.27 -7.55
CA LEU A 11 9.67 7.10 -7.79
C LEU A 11 10.33 8.45 -8.05
N SER A 12 9.87 9.14 -9.10
CA SER A 12 10.35 10.46 -9.51
C SER A 12 9.47 11.02 -10.62
N GLY A 13 9.26 12.33 -10.66
CA GLY A 13 8.58 12.99 -11.78
C GLY A 13 7.14 12.49 -11.95
N HIS A 14 6.88 11.70 -12.99
CA HIS A 14 5.59 11.07 -13.26
C HIS A 14 5.66 9.53 -13.17
N ASP A 15 6.73 8.98 -12.60
CA ASP A 15 6.91 7.55 -12.48
C ASP A 15 6.37 7.04 -11.13
N GLU A 16 5.46 6.10 -11.18
CA GLU A 16 4.91 5.40 -10.02
C GLU A 16 5.09 3.89 -10.15
N ARG A 17 5.11 3.20 -9.01
CA ARG A 17 5.14 1.75 -8.95
C ARG A 17 3.99 1.24 -8.11
N LEU A 18 3.14 0.40 -8.67
CA LEU A 18 2.10 -0.33 -7.96
C LEU A 18 2.55 -1.77 -7.69
N LEU A 19 2.59 -2.12 -6.41
CA LEU A 19 2.90 -3.44 -5.91
C LEU A 19 1.63 -4.09 -5.37
N GLY A 20 1.16 -5.16 -6.01
CA GLY A 20 0.24 -6.09 -5.36
C GLY A 20 1.02 -6.98 -4.41
N MET A 21 0.63 -7.06 -3.14
CA MET A 21 1.30 -7.83 -2.09
C MET A 21 0.31 -8.82 -1.44
N HIS A 22 0.66 -10.10 -1.39
CA HIS A 22 -0.22 -11.15 -0.87
C HIS A 22 0.54 -12.44 -0.54
N THR A 23 -0.07 -13.33 0.25
CA THR A 23 0.48 -14.66 0.60
C THR A 23 0.12 -15.76 -0.41
N ARG A 24 -0.58 -15.39 -1.48
CA ARG A 24 -0.91 -16.23 -2.65
C ARG A 24 -0.69 -15.43 -3.92
N ARG A 25 -0.79 -16.10 -5.08
CA ARG A 25 -0.69 -15.46 -6.39
C ARG A 25 -1.69 -14.29 -6.49
N ILE A 26 -1.21 -13.18 -7.06
CA ILE A 26 -2.00 -11.98 -7.33
C ILE A 26 -2.16 -11.85 -8.82
N ASP A 27 -3.38 -11.63 -9.25
CA ASP A 27 -3.67 -11.23 -10.61
C ASP A 27 -3.58 -9.70 -10.73
N LEU A 28 -2.77 -9.22 -11.67
CA LEU A 28 -2.66 -7.78 -11.94
C LEU A 28 -3.82 -7.27 -12.80
N ALA A 29 -4.63 -8.15 -13.39
CA ALA A 29 -5.91 -7.81 -14.00
C ALA A 29 -7.05 -7.66 -12.97
N HIS A 30 -6.75 -7.77 -11.67
CA HIS A 30 -7.75 -7.65 -10.61
C HIS A 30 -8.43 -6.27 -10.63
N PRO A 31 -9.77 -6.17 -10.48
CA PRO A 31 -10.51 -4.90 -10.57
C PRO A 31 -10.00 -3.80 -9.62
N ALA A 32 -9.44 -4.18 -8.48
CA ALA A 32 -8.79 -3.24 -7.57
C ALA A 32 -7.61 -2.51 -8.22
N VAL A 33 -6.80 -3.18 -9.04
CA VAL A 33 -5.68 -2.56 -9.76
C VAL A 33 -6.21 -1.54 -10.74
N THR A 34 -7.23 -1.89 -11.54
CA THR A 34 -7.89 -0.96 -12.46
C THR A 34 -8.46 0.26 -11.72
N ARG A 35 -9.11 0.04 -10.58
CA ARG A 35 -9.66 1.13 -9.76
C ARG A 35 -8.57 2.05 -9.21
N ILE A 36 -7.45 1.49 -8.74
CA ILE A 36 -6.32 2.28 -8.24
C ILE A 36 -5.73 3.10 -9.38
N LEU A 37 -5.45 2.48 -10.53
CA LEU A 37 -4.89 3.14 -11.71
C LEU A 37 -5.77 4.29 -12.21
N ALA A 38 -7.10 4.12 -12.20
CA ALA A 38 -8.04 5.16 -12.57
C ALA A 38 -8.01 6.39 -11.63
N GLY A 39 -7.50 6.22 -10.40
CA GLY A 39 -7.30 7.30 -9.44
C GLY A 39 -5.91 7.94 -9.48
N LEU A 40 -4.99 7.45 -10.32
CA LEU A 40 -3.67 8.05 -10.54
C LEU A 40 -3.72 9.09 -11.65
N HIS A 41 -2.70 9.96 -11.75
CA HIS A 41 -2.73 11.02 -12.74
C HIS A 41 -2.55 10.40 -14.15
N PRO A 42 -3.29 10.85 -15.18
CA PRO A 42 -3.27 10.23 -16.51
C PRO A 42 -1.92 10.31 -17.23
N VAL A 43 -0.99 11.15 -16.77
CA VAL A 43 0.37 11.23 -17.31
C VAL A 43 1.36 10.33 -16.57
N ASP A 44 0.94 9.70 -15.47
CA ASP A 44 1.82 8.87 -14.66
C ASP A 44 2.13 7.55 -15.39
N ARG A 45 3.42 7.21 -15.46
CA ARG A 45 3.89 5.91 -15.92
C ARG A 45 3.90 4.98 -14.72
N VAL A 46 3.04 3.96 -14.77
CA VAL A 46 2.87 3.06 -13.64
C VAL A 46 3.49 1.70 -13.94
N GLU A 47 4.53 1.35 -13.17
CA GLU A 47 5.09 0.00 -13.17
C GLU A 47 4.24 -0.91 -12.28
N LEU A 48 3.65 -1.97 -12.86
CA LEU A 48 2.88 -2.97 -12.12
C LEU A 48 3.76 -4.17 -11.73
N ARG A 49 3.79 -4.53 -10.45
CA ARG A 49 4.44 -5.78 -9.98
C ARG A 49 3.57 -6.53 -8.98
N ALA A 50 3.67 -7.85 -9.00
CA ALA A 50 3.10 -8.72 -7.97
C ALA A 50 4.24 -9.25 -7.07
N CYS A 51 4.02 -9.22 -5.76
CA CYS A 51 4.92 -9.73 -4.74
C CYS A 51 4.20 -10.83 -3.94
N LEU A 52 4.74 -12.04 -4.02
CA LEU A 52 4.30 -13.20 -3.25
C LEU A 52 5.12 -13.31 -1.98
N PHE A 53 4.45 -13.51 -0.85
CA PHE A 53 5.06 -13.76 0.45
C PHE A 53 4.69 -15.15 0.97
N ASP A 54 5.59 -15.76 1.71
CA ASP A 54 5.43 -17.07 2.34
C ASP A 54 4.37 -17.06 3.46
N CYS A 55 4.32 -15.97 4.25
CA CYS A 55 3.38 -15.83 5.35
C CYS A 55 2.94 -14.37 5.57
N GLN A 56 1.92 -14.18 6.43
CA GLN A 56 1.38 -12.87 6.75
C GLN A 56 2.41 -11.97 7.45
N ALA A 57 3.26 -12.55 8.32
CA ALA A 57 4.28 -11.79 9.04
C ALA A 57 5.32 -11.19 8.08
N SER A 58 5.85 -11.98 7.14
CA SER A 58 6.78 -11.51 6.10
C SER A 58 6.17 -10.43 5.22
N LEU A 59 4.89 -10.56 4.87
CA LEU A 59 4.17 -9.54 4.10
C LEU A 59 4.14 -8.21 4.85
N MET A 60 3.75 -8.24 6.13
CA MET A 60 3.66 -7.02 6.96
C MET A 60 5.03 -6.37 7.18
N LEU A 61 6.08 -7.17 7.42
CA LEU A 61 7.46 -6.67 7.51
C LEU A 61 7.90 -6.00 6.21
N ALA A 62 7.68 -6.66 5.07
CA ALA A 62 8.04 -6.10 3.77
C ALA A 62 7.27 -4.80 3.45
N LEU A 63 6.00 -4.69 3.88
CA LEU A 63 5.22 -3.47 3.73
C LEU A 63 5.81 -2.33 4.57
N ARG A 64 6.14 -2.59 5.85
CA ARG A 64 6.77 -1.61 6.74
C ARG A 64 8.12 -1.13 6.19
N ASP A 65 8.96 -2.04 5.72
CA ASP A 65 10.25 -1.70 5.13
C ASP A 65 10.12 -0.83 3.87
N ARG A 66 9.10 -1.08 3.05
CA ARG A 66 8.84 -0.28 1.84
C ARG A 66 8.39 1.13 2.18
N ILE A 67 7.50 1.26 3.15
CA ILE A 67 7.08 2.56 3.68
C ILE A 67 8.32 3.31 4.20
N ALA A 68 9.11 2.69 5.08
CA ALA A 68 10.31 3.30 5.65
C ALA A 68 11.32 3.76 4.58
N ARG A 69 11.52 2.96 3.52
CA ARG A 69 12.38 3.34 2.38
C ARG A 69 11.83 4.50 1.56
N ALA A 70 10.52 4.53 1.31
CA ALA A 70 9.89 5.65 0.59
C ALA A 70 10.04 6.95 1.39
N GLU A 71 9.78 6.89 2.70
CA GLU A 71 9.96 8.03 3.61
C GLU A 71 11.42 8.51 3.66
N ALA A 72 12.38 7.60 3.82
CA ALA A 72 13.80 7.93 3.82
C ALA A 72 14.27 8.58 2.51
N ALA A 73 13.59 8.27 1.39
CA ALA A 73 13.84 8.86 0.08
C ALA A 73 12.99 10.12 -0.21
N ALA A 74 12.20 10.61 0.76
CA ALA A 74 11.23 11.70 0.58
C ALA A 74 10.25 11.46 -0.58
N GLN A 75 9.89 10.19 -0.83
CA GLN A 75 8.98 9.74 -1.87
C GLN A 75 7.57 9.57 -1.32
N GLY A 76 6.57 10.04 -2.06
CA GLY A 76 5.17 9.77 -1.74
C GLY A 76 4.83 8.29 -1.85
N TRP A 77 3.94 7.80 -0.98
CA TRP A 77 3.43 6.44 -1.05
C TRP A 77 1.96 6.37 -0.62
N ARG A 78 1.25 5.34 -1.08
CA ARG A 78 -0.17 5.10 -0.79
C ARG A 78 -0.39 3.59 -0.62
N VAL A 79 -1.24 3.22 0.32
CA VAL A 79 -1.69 1.83 0.53
C VAL A 79 -3.17 1.73 0.26
N PHE A 80 -3.60 0.68 -0.44
CA PHE A 80 -4.98 0.40 -0.76
C PHE A 80 -5.39 -1.01 -0.31
N ASP A 81 -6.66 -1.16 0.06
CA ASP A 81 -7.26 -2.45 0.43
C ASP A 81 -7.50 -3.34 -0.81
N ALA A 82 -7.99 -4.56 -0.56
CA ALA A 82 -8.33 -5.52 -1.61
C ALA A 82 -9.42 -5.05 -2.60
N ARG A 83 -10.14 -3.96 -2.30
CA ARG A 83 -11.14 -3.35 -3.17
C ARG A 83 -10.57 -2.16 -3.95
N GLY A 84 -9.30 -1.82 -3.74
CA GLY A 84 -8.65 -0.66 -4.33
C GLY A 84 -9.07 0.65 -3.67
N VAL A 85 -9.52 0.62 -2.41
CA VAL A 85 -9.85 1.80 -1.62
C VAL A 85 -8.60 2.26 -0.86
N LEU A 86 -8.29 3.55 -0.92
CA LEU A 86 -7.14 4.14 -0.22
C LEU A 86 -7.30 3.95 1.29
N CYS A 87 -6.36 3.24 1.90
CA CYS A 87 -6.29 3.02 3.34
C CYS A 87 -5.47 4.12 4.02
N CYS A 88 -4.26 4.38 3.53
CA CYS A 88 -3.34 5.36 4.12
C CYS A 88 -2.31 5.89 3.12
N LYS A 89 -1.74 7.05 3.44
CA LYS A 89 -0.70 7.73 2.63
C LYS A 89 0.30 8.54 3.49
N ARG A 90 0.28 8.36 4.82
CA ARG A 90 1.15 8.97 5.84
C ARG A 90 1.20 8.12 7.11
N PHE A 91 2.24 8.27 7.92
CA PHE A 91 2.41 7.58 9.21
C PHE A 91 1.36 8.08 10.25
N PRO A 92 0.87 7.22 11.17
CA PRO A 92 -0.13 7.60 12.19
C PRO A 92 0.31 8.70 13.17
N GLU A 93 1.61 8.99 13.26
CA GLU A 93 2.17 10.04 14.12
C GLU A 93 2.09 11.44 13.48
N ASP A 94 1.74 11.51 12.19
CA ASP A 94 1.54 12.76 11.47
C ASP A 94 0.06 13.17 11.61
N THR A 95 -0.21 14.28 12.27
CA THR A 95 -1.53 14.73 12.79
C THR A 95 -2.56 15.09 11.69
N GLN A 96 -2.34 14.67 10.44
CA GLN A 96 -3.14 15.04 9.28
C GLN A 96 -3.55 13.83 8.41
N VAL A 97 -3.84 12.67 9.01
CA VAL A 97 -4.42 11.54 8.26
C VAL A 97 -5.89 11.82 7.95
N ILE A 98 -6.18 12.29 6.73
CA ILE A 98 -7.55 12.38 6.21
C ILE A 98 -7.90 11.04 5.54
N TYR A 99 -8.87 10.33 6.12
CA TYR A 99 -9.50 9.16 5.52
C TYR A 99 -10.69 9.60 4.67
N PRO A 100 -10.59 9.65 3.33
CA PRO A 100 -11.67 10.17 2.49
C PRO A 100 -12.94 9.28 2.48
N GLN A 101 -12.90 8.05 3.01
CA GLN A 101 -14.02 7.11 3.00
C GLN A 101 -14.43 6.59 4.40
N GLY A 102 -14.05 7.32 5.45
CA GLY A 102 -14.28 6.89 6.84
C GLY A 102 -13.15 6.00 7.36
N HIS A 103 -12.87 6.13 8.65
CA HIS A 103 -11.79 5.42 9.34
C HIS A 103 -12.06 3.91 9.30
N PRO A 104 -11.20 3.05 8.72
CA PRO A 104 -11.32 1.61 8.93
C PRO A 104 -11.07 1.30 10.41
N PRO A 105 -11.79 0.37 11.06
CA PRO A 105 -11.62 0.12 12.50
C PRO A 105 -10.14 -0.08 12.86
N LEU A 106 -9.66 0.76 13.80
CA LEU A 106 -8.26 0.89 14.22
C LEU A 106 -7.61 -0.44 14.62
N ASP A 107 -8.43 -1.36 15.14
CA ASP A 107 -7.98 -2.63 15.71
C ASP A 107 -7.30 -3.58 14.71
N GLY A 108 -7.52 -3.40 13.39
CA GLY A 108 -6.94 -4.29 12.36
C GLY A 108 -5.61 -3.83 11.77
N TRP A 109 -5.42 -2.51 11.56
CA TRP A 109 -4.31 -1.97 10.77
C TRP A 109 -3.25 -1.27 11.61
N ALA A 110 -3.66 -0.54 12.65
CA ALA A 110 -2.73 0.15 13.54
C ALA A 110 -1.90 -0.86 14.34
N GLY A 111 -2.51 -1.92 14.88
CA GLY A 111 -1.77 -3.00 15.56
C GLY A 111 -0.78 -3.72 14.64
N ALA A 112 -1.13 -3.94 13.38
CA ALA A 112 -0.29 -4.63 12.41
C ALA A 112 0.85 -3.75 11.85
N LEU A 113 0.74 -2.42 11.89
CA LEU A 113 1.76 -1.48 11.39
C LEU A 113 2.60 -0.82 12.50
N LEU A 114 2.03 -0.61 13.69
CA LEU A 114 2.66 0.10 14.80
C LEU A 114 3.19 -0.80 15.92
N SER A 115 2.93 -2.12 15.94
CA SER A 115 3.58 -2.98 16.93
C SER A 115 5.09 -2.98 16.68
N PRO A 116 5.93 -2.46 17.61
CA PRO A 116 7.35 -2.73 17.58
C PRO A 116 7.49 -4.24 17.76
N VAL A 117 8.22 -4.88 16.87
CA VAL A 117 8.71 -6.23 17.13
C VAL A 117 9.60 -6.10 18.38
N ARG A 118 9.13 -6.63 19.51
CA ARG A 118 9.99 -6.93 20.65
C ARG A 118 10.70 -8.25 20.38
#